data_AF-A0A167J5U4-F1
#
_entry.id   AF-A0A167J5U4-F1
#
_cell.length_a   1.000
_cell.length_b   1.000
_cell.length_c   1.000
_cell.angle_alpha   90.00
_cell.angle_beta   90.00
_cell.angle_gamma   90.00
#
_symmetry.space_group_name_H-M   'P 1'
#
loop_
_entity.id
_entity.type
_entity.pdbx_description
1 polymer ?
#
loop_
_entity_poly.entity_id
_entity_poly.type
_entity_poly.pdbx_seq_one_letter_code
_entity_poly.pdbx_strand_id
1 'polypeptide(L)'
;MLSELIDEYRKRLADISWFMRTLNEDIARKANKEDGCTGRFWEGRFKSQALLDEAALAACLAYVDLNPVRAKMAETPEESDHTSIKKRIETAKAGKQPTPLLRFVGNPRKHMPKGLPFEFKYYVELVDLTGRCIREDKRGFITDSQPILARLNIQPENWLKLTTKFTKVFKGSVGRPEAKQKYCEHLKLKRRGNLTQCSELLA
;
A
#
# COMPACT_ATOMS: atom_id res chain seq x y z
N MET A 1 26.96 28.87 -8.57
CA MET A 1 27.02 28.01 -9.79
C MET A 1 26.92 26.53 -9.45
N LEU A 2 27.99 25.83 -9.01
CA LEU A 2 27.90 24.37 -8.75
C LEU A 2 27.10 24.01 -7.47
N SER A 3 27.27 24.78 -6.40
CA SER A 3 26.54 24.59 -5.14
C SER A 3 25.03 24.72 -5.31
N GLU A 4 24.59 25.75 -6.04
CA GLU A 4 23.18 26.01 -6.33
C GLU A 4 22.55 24.87 -7.13
N LEU A 5 23.26 24.33 -8.11
CA LEU A 5 22.82 23.18 -8.91
C LEU A 5 22.69 21.91 -8.05
N ILE A 6 23.64 21.66 -7.16
CA ILE A 6 23.59 20.52 -6.22
C ILE A 6 22.38 20.65 -5.29
N ASP A 7 22.14 21.85 -4.75
CA ASP A 7 21.03 22.09 -3.85
C ASP A 7 19.68 21.95 -4.57
N GLU A 8 19.59 22.39 -5.82
CA GLU A 8 18.42 22.16 -6.66
C GLU A 8 18.15 20.67 -6.90
N TYR A 9 19.18 19.89 -7.27
CA TYR A 9 19.02 18.45 -7.47
C TYR A 9 18.62 17.72 -6.20
N ARG A 10 19.20 18.08 -5.05
CA ARG A 10 18.80 17.49 -3.75
C ARG A 10 17.33 17.76 -3.43
N LYS A 11 16.85 18.98 -3.66
CA LYS A 11 15.43 19.32 -3.49
C LYS A 11 14.54 18.48 -4.40
N ARG A 12 14.89 18.37 -5.68
CA ARG A 12 14.12 17.58 -6.67
C ARG A 12 14.10 16.09 -6.35
N LEU A 13 15.23 15.52 -5.91
CA LEU A 13 15.33 14.10 -5.54
C LEU A 13 14.53 13.73 -4.29
N ALA A 14 14.29 14.69 -3.41
CA ALA A 14 13.47 14.51 -2.21
C ALA A 14 11.98 14.85 -2.44
N ASP A 15 11.60 15.39 -3.60
CA ASP A 15 10.24 15.82 -3.90
C ASP A 15 9.49 14.77 -4.74
N ILE A 16 8.52 14.10 -4.10
CA ILE A 16 7.65 13.10 -4.74
C ILE A 16 6.87 13.71 -5.92
N SER A 17 6.45 14.97 -5.84
CA SER A 17 5.72 15.63 -6.93
C SER A 17 6.61 15.85 -8.13
N TRP A 18 7.88 16.18 -7.90
CA TRP A 18 8.87 16.29 -8.96
C TRP A 18 9.13 14.93 -9.60
N PHE A 19 9.35 13.88 -8.79
CA PHE A 19 9.53 12.52 -9.26
C PHE A 19 8.35 12.05 -10.13
N MET A 20 7.11 12.20 -9.63
CA MET A 20 5.91 11.79 -10.35
C MET A 20 5.71 12.59 -11.63
N ARG A 21 6.04 13.88 -11.65
CA ARG A 21 5.99 14.70 -12.87
C ARG A 21 6.92 14.11 -13.93
N THR A 22 8.19 13.89 -13.60
CA THR A 22 9.18 13.36 -14.55
C THR A 22 8.82 11.96 -15.03
N LEU A 23 8.38 11.07 -14.13
CA LEU A 23 7.96 9.72 -14.47
C LEU A 23 6.75 9.72 -15.41
N ASN A 24 5.71 10.46 -15.06
CA ASN A 24 4.46 10.48 -15.82
C ASN A 24 4.62 11.12 -17.20
N GLU A 25 5.45 12.17 -17.30
CA GLU A 25 5.72 12.85 -18.57
C GLU A 25 6.41 11.93 -19.57
N ASP A 26 7.45 11.21 -19.15
CA ASP A 26 8.19 10.29 -20.02
C ASP A 26 7.29 9.15 -20.52
N ILE A 27 6.49 8.55 -19.63
CA ILE A 27 5.52 7.50 -20.01
C ILE A 27 4.47 8.04 -20.98
N ALA A 28 3.89 9.21 -20.70
CA ALA A 28 2.85 9.81 -21.55
C ALA A 28 3.38 10.10 -22.96
N ARG A 29 4.61 10.62 -23.08
CA ARG A 29 5.25 10.86 -24.38
C ARG A 29 5.49 9.57 -25.16
N LYS A 30 5.94 8.52 -24.49
CA LYS A 30 6.19 7.21 -25.12
C LYS A 30 4.89 6.57 -25.60
N ALA A 31 3.87 6.53 -24.76
CA ALA A 31 2.56 5.98 -25.11
C ALA A 31 1.89 6.74 -26.27
N ASN A 32 1.85 8.08 -26.21
CA ASN A 32 1.29 8.88 -27.30
C ASN A 32 2.03 8.67 -28.63
N LYS A 33 3.36 8.50 -28.59
CA LYS A 33 4.17 8.22 -29.77
C LYS A 33 3.87 6.83 -30.34
N GLU A 34 3.70 5.83 -29.47
CA GLU A 34 3.34 4.45 -29.84
C GLU A 34 1.96 4.40 -30.51
N ASP A 35 0.99 5.15 -29.97
CA ASP A 35 -0.39 5.20 -30.47
C ASP A 35 -0.60 6.20 -31.62
N GLY A 36 0.46 6.93 -32.04
CA GLY A 36 0.37 7.96 -33.08
C GLY A 36 -0.57 9.12 -32.75
N CYS A 37 -0.83 9.37 -31.46
CA CYS A 37 -1.76 10.37 -30.99
C CYS A 37 -1.06 11.52 -30.23
N THR A 38 -1.83 12.55 -29.90
CA THR A 38 -1.36 13.67 -29.07
C THR A 38 -2.39 13.98 -27.99
N GLY A 39 -1.94 14.65 -26.93
CA GLY A 39 -2.82 15.07 -25.84
C GLY A 39 -2.52 14.35 -24.53
N ARG A 40 -3.54 14.28 -23.69
CA ARG A 40 -3.41 13.92 -22.28
C ARG A 40 -3.53 12.41 -22.07
N PHE A 41 -2.44 11.78 -21.62
CA PHE A 41 -2.42 10.36 -21.28
C PHE A 41 -3.00 10.05 -19.88
N TRP A 42 -2.75 10.92 -18.89
CA TRP A 42 -3.16 10.69 -17.49
C TRP A 42 -4.42 11.49 -17.08
N GLU A 43 -5.36 10.86 -16.39
CA GLU A 43 -6.65 11.45 -15.96
C GLU A 43 -6.53 12.64 -15.00
N GLY A 44 -5.47 12.73 -14.19
CA GLY A 44 -5.43 13.65 -13.04
C GLY A 44 -4.05 13.87 -12.39
N ARG A 45 -4.07 14.58 -11.26
CA ARG A 45 -2.95 14.60 -10.31
C ARG A 45 -2.88 13.27 -9.57
N PHE A 46 -1.68 12.83 -9.23
CA PHE A 46 -1.51 11.66 -8.37
C PHE A 46 -2.00 11.94 -6.95
N LYS A 47 -2.39 10.88 -6.23
CA LYS A 47 -2.69 10.94 -4.81
C LYS A 47 -1.49 10.42 -4.03
N SER A 48 -1.12 11.12 -2.96
CA SER A 48 -0.08 10.70 -2.01
C SER A 48 -0.67 10.60 -0.62
N GLN A 49 -0.46 9.44 0.02
CA GLN A 49 -1.04 9.14 1.32
C GLN A 49 0.01 8.53 2.24
N ALA A 50 0.33 9.22 3.33
CA ALA A 50 1.26 8.72 4.33
C ALA A 50 0.63 7.57 5.12
N LEU A 51 1.34 6.45 5.22
CA LEU A 51 1.00 5.30 6.07
C LEU A 51 1.87 5.38 7.32
N LEU A 52 1.24 5.50 8.48
CA LEU A 52 1.92 5.90 9.71
C LEU A 52 2.18 4.74 10.68
N ASP A 53 1.60 3.58 10.42
CA ASP A 53 1.77 2.37 11.24
C ASP A 53 1.66 1.09 10.40
N GLU A 54 1.91 -0.05 11.05
CA GLU A 54 1.89 -1.37 10.43
C GLU A 54 0.49 -1.77 9.95
N ALA A 55 -0.56 -1.32 10.66
CA ALA A 55 -1.94 -1.59 10.32
C ALA A 55 -2.32 -0.94 8.99
N ALA A 56 -2.02 0.35 8.83
CA ALA A 56 -2.20 1.09 7.59
C ALA A 56 -1.34 0.52 6.46
N LEU A 57 -0.11 0.09 6.75
CA LEU A 57 0.78 -0.56 5.80
C LEU A 57 0.19 -1.88 5.29
N ALA A 58 -0.19 -2.79 6.18
CA ALA A 58 -0.75 -4.09 5.82
C ALA A 58 -2.05 -3.93 5.01
N ALA A 59 -2.94 -3.02 5.43
CA ALA A 59 -4.17 -2.72 4.70
C ALA A 59 -3.90 -2.18 3.29
N CYS A 60 -2.91 -1.30 3.14
CA CYS A 60 -2.54 -0.76 1.83
C CYS A 60 -1.92 -1.84 0.93
N LEU A 61 -1.04 -2.69 1.46
CA LEU A 61 -0.44 -3.80 0.71
C LEU A 61 -1.52 -4.75 0.21
N ALA A 62 -2.43 -5.18 1.09
CA ALA A 62 -3.55 -6.06 0.71
C ALA A 62 -4.49 -5.39 -0.30
N TYR A 63 -4.80 -4.10 -0.14
CA TYR A 63 -5.59 -3.33 -1.11
C TYR A 63 -4.96 -3.36 -2.51
N VAL A 64 -3.64 -3.17 -2.60
CA VAL A 64 -2.90 -3.16 -3.88
C VAL A 64 -2.83 -4.57 -4.49
N ASP A 65 -2.45 -5.57 -3.69
CA ASP A 65 -2.31 -6.95 -4.16
C ASP A 65 -3.65 -7.57 -4.59
N LEU A 66 -4.78 -7.10 -4.05
CA LEU A 66 -6.13 -7.50 -4.45
C LEU A 66 -6.72 -6.66 -5.60
N ASN A 67 -6.03 -5.64 -6.11
CA ASN A 67 -6.56 -4.79 -7.19
C ASN A 67 -6.90 -5.60 -8.45
N PRO A 68 -6.03 -6.50 -8.98
CA PRO A 68 -6.36 -7.26 -10.18
C PRO A 68 -7.54 -8.20 -10.00
N VAL A 69 -7.65 -8.84 -8.83
CA VAL A 69 -8.80 -9.70 -8.48
C VAL A 69 -10.08 -8.89 -8.46
N ARG A 70 -10.06 -7.72 -7.80
CA ARG A 70 -11.21 -6.79 -7.77
C ARG A 70 -11.60 -6.24 -9.14
N ALA A 71 -10.62 -6.03 -10.02
CA ALA A 71 -10.84 -5.60 -11.39
C ALA A 71 -11.25 -6.75 -12.34
N LYS A 72 -11.41 -7.98 -11.83
CA LYS A 72 -11.69 -9.20 -12.60
C LYS A 72 -10.62 -9.51 -13.67
N MET A 73 -9.38 -9.08 -13.45
CA MET A 73 -8.23 -9.38 -14.31
C MET A 73 -7.48 -10.66 -13.89
N ALA A 74 -7.76 -11.19 -12.70
CA ALA A 74 -7.25 -12.45 -12.19
C ALA A 74 -8.28 -13.09 -11.24
N GLU A 75 -8.31 -14.43 -11.15
CA GLU A 75 -9.23 -15.10 -10.20
C GLU A 75 -8.63 -15.19 -8.79
N THR A 76 -7.30 -15.27 -8.71
CA THR A 76 -6.54 -15.42 -7.47
C THR A 76 -5.34 -14.46 -7.42
N PRO A 77 -4.81 -14.14 -6.22
CA PRO A 77 -3.59 -13.33 -6.10
C PRO A 77 -2.37 -13.95 -6.80
N GLU A 78 -2.27 -15.27 -6.87
CA GLU A 78 -1.20 -16.02 -7.53
C GLU A 78 -1.19 -15.83 -9.05
N GLU A 79 -2.37 -15.62 -9.63
CA GLU A 79 -2.57 -15.39 -11.07
C GLU A 79 -2.48 -13.90 -11.44
N SER A 80 -2.39 -13.01 -10.45
CA SER A 80 -2.35 -11.57 -10.68
C SER A 80 -1.02 -11.12 -11.29
N ASP A 81 -1.00 -11.01 -12.62
CA ASP A 81 0.19 -10.57 -13.35
C ASP A 81 0.68 -9.19 -12.91
N HIS A 82 2.00 -9.02 -12.93
CA HIS A 82 2.69 -7.77 -12.59
C HIS A 82 2.44 -7.24 -11.15
N THR A 83 2.03 -8.09 -10.20
CA THR A 83 1.87 -7.71 -8.79
C THR A 83 3.05 -8.12 -7.90
N SER A 84 3.11 -7.48 -6.72
CA SER A 84 4.12 -7.80 -5.72
C SER A 84 3.87 -9.16 -5.06
N ILE A 85 2.60 -9.51 -4.81
CA ILE A 85 2.23 -10.79 -4.21
C ILE A 85 2.58 -11.98 -5.10
N LYS A 86 2.29 -11.92 -6.42
CA LYS A 86 2.66 -13.00 -7.34
C LYS A 86 4.16 -13.25 -7.32
N LYS A 87 4.97 -12.20 -7.47
CA LYS A 87 6.43 -12.29 -7.42
C LYS A 87 6.95 -12.85 -6.09
N ARG A 88 6.33 -12.48 -4.97
CA ARG A 88 6.68 -13.01 -3.65
C ARG A 88 6.35 -14.50 -3.52
N ILE A 89 5.18 -14.93 -3.98
CA ILE A 89 4.76 -16.34 -3.95
C ILE A 89 5.67 -17.20 -4.83
N GLU A 90 5.95 -16.76 -6.06
CA GLU A 90 6.87 -17.45 -6.98
C GLU A 90 8.26 -17.61 -6.39
N THR A 91 8.81 -16.54 -5.80
CA THR A 91 10.14 -16.61 -5.19
C THR A 91 10.14 -17.47 -3.93
N ALA A 92 9.04 -17.49 -3.18
CA ALA A 92 8.88 -18.30 -1.99
C ALA A 92 8.82 -19.81 -2.29
N LYS A 93 8.34 -20.22 -3.48
CA LYS A 93 8.45 -21.62 -3.95
C LYS A 93 9.90 -22.10 -3.99
N ALA A 94 10.85 -21.20 -4.23
CA ALA A 94 12.29 -21.48 -4.19
C ALA A 94 12.92 -21.24 -2.79
N GLY A 95 12.10 -21.06 -1.73
CA GLY A 95 12.56 -20.80 -0.37
C GLY A 95 13.23 -19.43 -0.17
N LYS A 96 13.00 -18.48 -1.10
CA LYS A 96 13.67 -17.17 -1.11
C LYS A 96 12.65 -16.04 -1.00
N GLN A 97 13.15 -14.83 -0.72
CA GLN A 97 12.38 -13.60 -0.89
C GLN A 97 12.94 -12.78 -2.06
N PRO A 98 12.08 -12.07 -2.82
CA PRO A 98 12.51 -11.33 -3.99
C PRO A 98 13.39 -10.13 -3.61
N THR A 99 14.61 -10.07 -4.16
CA THR A 99 15.57 -8.98 -3.96
C THR A 99 15.04 -7.57 -4.23
N PRO A 100 14.25 -7.31 -5.30
CA PRO A 100 13.80 -5.94 -5.59
C PRO A 100 12.67 -5.45 -4.69
N LEU A 101 12.11 -6.31 -3.82
CA LEU A 101 11.04 -5.93 -2.90
C LEU A 101 11.55 -5.87 -1.47
N LEU A 102 10.94 -5.01 -0.66
CA LEU A 102 11.22 -4.98 0.77
C LEU A 102 10.87 -6.35 1.38
N ARG A 103 11.81 -6.90 2.14
CA ARG A 103 11.71 -8.26 2.71
C ARG A 103 10.83 -8.29 3.95
N PHE A 104 10.09 -9.37 4.15
CA PHE A 104 9.43 -9.70 5.43
C PHE A 104 10.49 -10.15 6.43
N VAL A 105 10.53 -9.48 7.58
CA VAL A 105 11.52 -9.72 8.64
C VAL A 105 10.91 -10.34 9.90
N GLY A 106 9.61 -10.65 9.86
CA GLY A 106 8.89 -11.22 10.98
C GLY A 106 8.55 -10.16 12.02
N ASN A 107 8.39 -10.60 13.27
CA ASN A 107 7.68 -9.84 14.29
C ASN A 107 8.56 -8.75 14.90
N PRO A 108 7.98 -7.60 15.30
CA PRO A 108 8.72 -6.53 15.96
C PRO A 108 9.54 -7.04 17.14
N ARG A 109 10.82 -6.66 17.19
CA ARG A 109 11.79 -7.05 18.24
C ARG A 109 12.81 -5.93 18.43
N LYS A 110 13.46 -5.87 19.61
CA LYS A 110 14.42 -4.79 19.97
C LYS A 110 15.46 -4.50 18.88
N HIS A 111 15.99 -5.53 18.23
CA HIS A 111 16.92 -5.40 17.10
C HIS A 111 16.25 -5.92 15.82
N MET A 112 15.55 -5.01 15.13
CA MET A 112 14.81 -5.34 13.91
C MET A 112 15.62 -4.97 12.67
N PRO A 113 15.90 -5.93 11.75
CA PRO A 113 16.48 -5.58 10.47
C PRO A 113 15.47 -4.81 9.62
N LYS A 114 15.96 -3.99 8.69
CA LYS A 114 15.11 -3.21 7.78
C LYS A 114 14.22 -4.13 6.94
N GLY A 115 12.90 -4.03 7.11
CA GLY A 115 11.93 -4.83 6.36
C GLY A 115 10.48 -4.64 6.83
N LEU A 116 9.58 -5.44 6.27
CA LEU A 116 8.16 -5.51 6.63
C LEU A 116 7.99 -6.26 7.96
N PRO A 117 7.34 -5.65 8.97
CA PRO A 117 7.31 -6.13 10.36
C PRO A 117 6.25 -7.22 10.64
N PHE A 118 6.10 -8.15 9.71
CA PHE A 118 5.22 -9.31 9.82
C PHE A 118 5.81 -10.49 9.06
N GLU A 119 5.30 -11.69 9.32
CA GLU A 119 5.72 -12.90 8.63
C GLU A 119 5.01 -13.00 7.28
N PHE A 120 5.75 -13.45 6.25
CA PHE A 120 5.21 -13.59 4.90
C PHE A 120 4.02 -14.57 4.85
N LYS A 121 4.09 -15.68 5.60
CA LYS A 121 3.02 -16.67 5.71
C LYS A 121 1.69 -16.03 6.12
N TYR A 122 1.69 -15.32 7.25
CA TYR A 122 0.48 -14.67 7.75
C TYR A 122 -0.03 -13.57 6.82
N TYR A 123 0.86 -12.88 6.10
CA TYR A 123 0.43 -11.89 5.12
C TYR A 123 -0.26 -12.52 3.90
N VAL A 124 0.26 -13.62 3.35
CA VAL A 124 -0.37 -14.30 2.21
C VAL A 124 -1.72 -14.87 2.61
N GLU A 125 -1.78 -15.52 3.78
CA GLU A 125 -3.03 -16.01 4.35
C GLU A 125 -4.05 -14.87 4.43
N LEU A 126 -3.63 -13.69 4.89
CA LEU A 126 -4.48 -12.52 5.03
C LEU A 126 -5.07 -12.09 3.71
N VAL A 127 -4.23 -12.00 2.69
CA VAL A 127 -4.67 -11.61 1.35
C VAL A 127 -5.63 -12.64 0.76
N ASP A 128 -5.37 -13.94 0.90
CA ASP A 128 -6.27 -15.00 0.42
C ASP A 128 -7.64 -14.93 1.09
N LEU A 129 -7.70 -14.92 2.43
CA LEU A 129 -8.98 -14.83 3.13
C LEU A 129 -9.74 -13.54 2.81
N THR A 130 -9.03 -12.41 2.70
CA THR A 130 -9.63 -11.14 2.31
C THR A 130 -10.22 -11.21 0.91
N GLY A 131 -9.49 -11.79 -0.05
CA GLY A 131 -9.96 -11.99 -1.41
C GLY A 131 -11.20 -12.89 -1.47
N ARG A 132 -11.26 -13.95 -0.65
CA ARG A 132 -12.43 -14.84 -0.55
C ARG A 132 -13.64 -14.13 0.04
N CYS A 133 -13.46 -13.34 1.10
CA CYS A 133 -14.54 -12.57 1.71
C CYS A 133 -15.11 -11.49 0.77
N ILE A 134 -14.27 -10.82 -0.04
CA ILE A 134 -14.75 -9.83 -1.03
C ILE A 134 -15.65 -10.44 -2.11
N ARG A 135 -15.51 -11.75 -2.39
CA ARG A 135 -16.41 -12.48 -3.30
C ARG A 135 -17.74 -12.83 -2.62
N GLU A 136 -18.26 -11.92 -1.80
CA GLU A 136 -19.34 -11.99 -0.79
C GLU A 136 -20.68 -12.64 -1.21
N ASP A 137 -20.75 -13.22 -2.41
CA ASP A 137 -21.85 -14.06 -2.90
C ASP A 137 -21.59 -15.57 -2.72
N LYS A 138 -20.44 -16.00 -2.16
CA LYS A 138 -20.09 -17.44 -2.03
C LYS A 138 -20.18 -17.99 -0.59
N ARG A 139 -20.81 -19.17 -0.47
CA ARG A 139 -20.83 -20.00 0.76
C ARG A 139 -19.41 -20.29 1.25
N GLY A 140 -19.16 -20.10 2.55
CA GLY A 140 -17.86 -20.37 3.20
C GLY A 140 -17.25 -19.15 3.89
N PHE A 141 -18.07 -18.28 4.49
CA PHE A 141 -17.63 -17.17 5.34
C PHE A 141 -16.66 -17.68 6.43
N ILE A 142 -15.44 -17.14 6.45
CA ILE A 142 -14.45 -17.47 7.48
C ILE A 142 -14.49 -16.34 8.51
N THR A 143 -15.07 -16.64 9.66
CA THR A 143 -15.14 -15.78 10.84
C THR A 143 -13.84 -15.69 11.63
N ASP A 144 -12.84 -16.51 11.29
CA ASP A 144 -11.70 -16.69 12.18
C ASP A 144 -10.61 -15.65 11.93
N SER A 145 -10.40 -14.82 12.95
CA SER A 145 -9.46 -13.72 12.95
C SER A 145 -8.04 -14.24 12.74
N GLN A 146 -7.40 -13.79 11.66
CA GLN A 146 -6.03 -14.21 11.41
C GLN A 146 -5.05 -13.69 12.47
N PRO A 147 -3.95 -14.42 12.72
CA PRO A 147 -2.91 -14.01 13.66
C PRO A 147 -2.36 -12.61 13.42
N ILE A 148 -2.29 -12.17 12.16
CA ILE A 148 -1.83 -10.82 11.80
C ILE A 148 -2.85 -9.74 12.18
N LEU A 149 -4.16 -9.98 12.05
CA LEU A 149 -5.20 -9.01 12.43
C LEU A 149 -5.25 -8.80 13.94
N ALA A 150 -5.19 -9.89 14.71
CA ALA A 150 -5.11 -9.82 16.17
C ALA A 150 -3.90 -8.98 16.63
N ARG A 151 -2.75 -9.16 15.98
CA ARG A 151 -1.53 -8.37 16.28
C ARG A 151 -1.61 -6.91 15.85
N LEU A 152 -2.30 -6.64 14.74
CA LEU A 152 -2.54 -5.29 14.26
C LEU A 152 -3.70 -4.61 15.02
N ASN A 153 -4.36 -5.32 15.95
CA ASN A 153 -5.53 -4.84 16.68
C ASN A 153 -6.62 -4.30 15.72
N ILE A 154 -6.90 -5.03 14.64
CA ILE A 154 -7.92 -4.65 13.65
C ILE A 154 -9.05 -5.67 13.68
N GLN A 155 -10.28 -5.21 13.89
CA GLN A 155 -11.47 -6.06 13.79
C GLN A 155 -11.71 -6.51 12.34
N PRO A 156 -12.15 -7.76 12.09
CA PRO A 156 -12.35 -8.30 10.74
C PRO A 156 -13.26 -7.44 9.84
N GLU A 157 -14.32 -6.84 10.40
CA GLU A 157 -15.27 -6.00 9.66
C GLU A 157 -14.62 -4.69 9.21
N ASN A 158 -13.75 -4.13 10.06
CA ASN A 158 -12.98 -2.94 9.74
C ASN A 158 -11.92 -3.26 8.69
N TRP A 159 -11.30 -4.43 8.77
CA TRP A 159 -10.31 -4.89 7.80
C TRP A 159 -10.87 -4.95 6.37
N LEU A 160 -12.07 -5.50 6.18
CA LEU A 160 -12.71 -5.53 4.86
C LEU A 160 -12.95 -4.12 4.31
N LYS A 161 -13.38 -3.17 5.15
CA LYS A 161 -13.56 -1.77 4.73
C LYS A 161 -12.22 -1.14 4.31
N LEU A 162 -11.17 -1.37 5.09
CA LEU A 162 -9.82 -0.87 4.81
C LEU A 162 -9.29 -1.39 3.47
N THR A 163 -9.41 -2.69 3.23
CA THR A 163 -8.81 -3.36 2.05
C THR A 163 -9.62 -3.26 0.77
N THR A 164 -10.88 -2.84 0.84
CA THR A 164 -11.75 -2.66 -0.35
C THR A 164 -11.96 -1.20 -0.73
N LYS A 165 -12.03 -0.31 0.25
CA LYS A 165 -12.42 1.10 0.07
C LYS A 165 -11.32 2.07 0.51
N PHE A 166 -10.06 1.62 0.58
CA PHE A 166 -8.92 2.38 1.11
C PHE A 166 -8.88 3.85 0.67
N THR A 167 -8.92 4.10 -0.64
CA THR A 167 -8.84 5.46 -1.22
C THR A 167 -10.13 6.29 -1.12
N LYS A 168 -11.26 5.66 -0.79
CA LYS A 168 -12.55 6.32 -0.52
C LYS A 168 -12.68 6.71 0.95
N VAL A 169 -12.22 5.84 1.83
CA VAL A 169 -12.26 6.00 3.29
C VAL A 169 -11.25 7.05 3.75
N PHE A 170 -10.03 7.02 3.20
CA PHE A 170 -8.97 7.93 3.60
C PHE A 170 -8.65 8.93 2.50
N LYS A 171 -8.60 10.21 2.87
CA LYS A 171 -8.25 11.36 2.01
C LYS A 171 -6.95 12.06 2.42
N GLY A 172 -6.09 11.38 3.17
CA GLY A 172 -4.95 11.96 3.90
C GLY A 172 -4.26 10.91 4.75
N SER A 173 -3.34 11.30 5.65
CA SER A 173 -2.53 10.33 6.40
C SER A 173 -3.37 9.29 7.15
N VAL A 174 -2.88 8.04 7.13
CA VAL A 174 -3.56 6.86 7.67
C VAL A 174 -2.71 6.21 8.73
N GLY A 175 -3.31 5.97 9.88
CA GLY A 175 -2.68 5.33 11.02
C GLY A 175 -3.43 5.72 12.29
N ARG A 176 -3.14 5.01 13.38
CA ARG A 176 -3.73 5.19 14.69
C ARG A 176 -3.62 6.64 15.17
N PRO A 177 -4.54 7.08 16.07
CA PRO A 177 -4.57 8.46 16.55
C PRO A 177 -3.24 8.97 17.08
N GLU A 178 -2.49 8.13 17.80
CA GLU A 178 -1.16 8.47 18.33
C GLU A 178 -0.12 8.71 17.24
N ALA A 179 -0.07 7.85 16.21
CA ALA A 179 0.86 7.99 15.10
C ALA A 179 0.52 9.24 14.27
N LYS A 180 -0.78 9.53 14.09
CA LYS A 180 -1.25 10.77 13.44
C LYS A 180 -0.92 12.01 14.23
N GLN A 181 -1.05 11.97 15.55
CA GLN A 181 -0.69 13.08 16.42
C GLN A 181 0.78 13.44 16.21
N LYS A 182 1.68 12.45 16.33
CA LYS A 182 3.12 12.62 16.12
C LYS A 182 3.43 13.16 14.72
N TYR A 183 2.76 12.65 13.70
CA TYR A 183 2.93 13.11 12.31
C TYR A 183 2.48 14.57 12.12
N CYS A 184 1.32 14.96 12.65
CA CYS A 184 0.82 16.32 12.56
C CYS A 184 1.72 17.31 13.32
N GLU A 185 2.23 16.93 14.49
CA GLU A 185 3.21 17.72 15.25
C GLU A 185 4.51 17.90 14.47
N HIS A 186 5.07 16.81 13.92
CA HIS A 186 6.29 16.83 13.14
C HIS A 186 6.19 17.76 11.92
N LEU A 187 5.06 17.72 11.19
CA LEU A 187 4.82 18.54 10.02
C LEU A 187 4.18 19.91 10.32
N LYS A 188 3.97 20.24 11.60
CA LYS A 188 3.32 21.49 12.04
C LYS A 188 1.94 21.73 11.37
N LEU A 189 1.18 20.65 11.16
CA LEU A 189 -0.13 20.70 10.54
C LEU A 189 -1.21 21.09 11.55
N LYS A 190 -1.97 22.16 11.24
CA LYS A 190 -3.06 22.64 12.11
C LYS A 190 -4.33 21.76 12.07
N ARG A 191 -4.59 21.07 10.96
CA ARG A 191 -5.77 20.22 10.78
C ARG A 191 -5.41 18.75 10.81
N ARG A 192 -6.18 17.97 11.56
CA ARG A 192 -6.05 16.51 11.66
C ARG A 192 -7.15 15.84 10.84
N GLY A 193 -7.00 15.83 9.52
CA GLY A 193 -7.97 15.19 8.62
C GLY A 193 -8.04 13.68 8.86
N ASN A 194 -9.22 13.07 8.66
CA ASN A 194 -9.47 11.63 8.80
C ASN A 194 -9.15 11.01 10.17
N LEU A 195 -9.22 11.78 11.27
CA LEU A 195 -8.88 11.24 12.59
C LEU A 195 -9.96 10.26 13.07
N THR A 196 -11.24 10.62 12.92
CA THR A 196 -12.39 9.77 13.25
C THR A 196 -12.33 8.42 12.53
N GLN A 197 -12.11 8.42 11.22
CA GLN A 197 -12.04 7.19 10.43
C GLN A 197 -10.84 6.31 10.82
N CYS A 198 -9.73 6.92 11.25
CA CYS A 198 -8.59 6.16 11.76
C CYS A 198 -8.89 5.55 13.14
N SER A 199 -9.56 6.30 14.02
CA SER A 199 -10.01 5.77 15.32
C SER A 199 -11.04 4.66 15.17
N GLU A 200 -11.94 4.74 14.19
CA GLU A 200 -12.98 3.73 14.02
C GLU A 200 -12.46 2.44 13.37
N LEU A 201 -11.49 2.55 12.45
CA LEU A 201 -11.08 1.43 11.60
C LEU A 201 -9.73 0.81 11.96
N LEU A 202 -8.87 1.52 12.71
CA LEU A 202 -7.52 1.08 13.06
C LEU A 202 -7.26 1.02 14.59
N ALA A 203 -8.30 1.27 15.40
CA ALA A 203 -8.22 1.15 16.86
C ALA A 203 -8.46 -0.28 17.33
#